data_AF-A0A2E4D426-F1
#
_entry.id   AF-A0A2E4D426-F1
#
_cell.length_a   1.000
_cell.length_b   1.000
_cell.length_c   1.000
_cell.angle_alpha   90.00
_cell.angle_beta   90.00
_cell.angle_gamma   90.00
#
_symmetry.space_group_name_H-M   'P 1'
#
loop_
_entity.id
_entity.type
_entity.pdbx_description
1 polymer ?
#
loop_
_entity_poly.entity_id
_entity_poly.type
_entity_poly.pdbx_seq_one_letter_code
_entity_poly.pdbx_strand_id
1 'polypeptide(L)'
;MANSKQSIKRARQNAGRYKLKHSQRSQARTAVKAVKNAVVEKDKEAAIALLKKAQKVLDSTAAKKVIHKNAAARTKSRLVKAVKGLN
;
A
#
# COMPACT_ATOMS: atom_id res chain seq x y z
N MET A 1 -8.97 19.38 23.94
CA MET A 1 -8.27 18.45 24.87
C MET A 1 -9.14 17.21 25.08
N ALA A 2 -8.52 16.07 25.41
CA ALA A 2 -9.24 14.87 25.80
C ALA A 2 -9.72 15.01 27.26
N ASN A 3 -10.90 15.61 27.46
CA ASN A 3 -11.34 16.06 28.78
C ASN A 3 -12.04 14.98 29.63
N SER A 4 -12.28 13.79 29.08
CA SER A 4 -12.84 12.65 29.81
C SER A 4 -11.85 11.48 29.90
N LYS A 5 -11.93 10.66 30.96
CA LYS A 5 -11.08 9.47 31.13
C LYS A 5 -11.09 8.55 29.89
N GLN A 6 -12.27 8.40 29.27
CA GLN A 6 -12.43 7.60 28.04
C GLN A 6 -11.70 8.24 26.85
N SER A 7 -11.81 9.56 26.68
CA SER A 7 -11.14 10.29 25.59
C SER A 7 -9.60 10.21 25.70
N ILE A 8 -9.04 10.30 26.91
CA ILE A 8 -7.60 10.14 27.16
C ILE A 8 -7.14 8.73 26.77
N LYS A 9 -7.93 7.70 27.11
CA LYS A 9 -7.65 6.32 26.70
C LYS A 9 -7.68 6.17 25.17
N ARG A 10 -8.67 6.75 24.49
CA ARG A 10 -8.77 6.71 23.02
C ARG A 10 -7.59 7.40 22.34
N ALA A 11 -7.15 8.55 22.86
CA ALA A 11 -5.98 9.27 22.34
C ALA A 11 -4.71 8.40 22.37
N ARG A 12 -4.44 7.72 23.50
CA ARG A 12 -3.30 6.78 23.64
C ARG A 12 -3.39 5.61 22.66
N GLN A 13 -4.57 4.99 22.53
CA GLN A 13 -4.78 3.87 21.59
C GLN A 13 -4.61 4.30 20.12
N ASN A 14 -5.08 5.50 19.78
CA ASN A 14 -5.00 6.03 18.43
C ASN A 14 -3.54 6.26 17.99
N ALA A 15 -2.68 6.77 18.89
CA ALA A 15 -1.27 6.98 18.59
C ALA A 15 -0.56 5.66 18.19
N GLY A 16 -0.80 4.58 18.93
CA GLY A 16 -0.23 3.26 18.61
C GLY A 16 -0.75 2.70 17.28
N ARG A 17 -2.08 2.76 17.07
CA ARG A 17 -2.70 2.32 15.81
C ARG A 17 -2.23 3.13 14.61
N TYR A 18 -2.03 4.44 14.79
CA TYR A 18 -1.53 5.34 13.77
C TYR A 18 -0.13 4.93 13.33
N LYS A 19 0.81 4.74 14.26
CA LYS A 19 2.19 4.32 13.96
C LYS A 19 2.22 3.03 13.14
N LEU A 20 1.46 2.01 13.56
CA LEU A 20 1.37 0.73 12.85
C LEU A 20 0.79 0.89 11.43
N LYS A 21 -0.35 1.56 11.29
CA LYS A 21 -0.99 1.76 9.97
C LYS A 21 -0.15 2.64 9.05
N HIS A 22 0.57 3.60 9.62
CA HIS A 22 1.49 4.47 8.89
C HIS A 22 2.62 3.65 8.25
N SER A 23 3.27 2.78 9.03
CA SER A 23 4.30 1.86 8.52
C SER A 23 3.77 0.95 7.40
N GLN A 24 2.62 0.31 7.61
CA GLN A 24 2.00 -0.57 6.61
C GLN A 24 1.61 0.17 5.32
N ARG A 25 1.12 1.41 5.44
CA ARG A 25 0.82 2.26 4.28
C ARG A 25 2.10 2.65 3.53
N SER A 26 3.17 2.96 4.26
CA SER A 26 4.48 3.27 3.67
C SER A 26 4.98 2.08 2.84
N GLN A 27 4.95 0.88 3.41
CA GLN A 27 5.35 -0.35 2.71
C GLN A 27 4.58 -0.57 1.40
N ALA A 28 3.25 -0.39 1.41
CA ALA A 28 2.44 -0.49 0.20
C ALA A 28 2.81 0.56 -0.85
N ARG A 29 3.06 1.81 -0.43
CA ARG A 29 3.48 2.90 -1.33
C ARG A 29 4.84 2.61 -1.96
N THR A 30 5.80 2.12 -1.18
CA THR A 30 7.13 1.75 -1.68
C THR A 30 7.05 0.62 -2.70
N ALA A 31 6.25 -0.41 -2.44
CA ALA A 31 6.04 -1.50 -3.40
C ALA A 31 5.45 -1.01 -4.74
N VAL A 32 4.47 -0.09 -4.68
CA VAL A 32 3.91 0.54 -5.88
C VAL A 32 4.95 1.40 -6.60
N LYS A 33 5.78 2.15 -5.87
CA LYS A 33 6.84 2.98 -6.44
C LYS A 33 7.89 2.13 -7.16
N ALA A 34 8.31 1.01 -6.58
CA ALA A 34 9.27 0.10 -7.19
C ALA A 34 8.81 -0.40 -8.57
N VAL A 35 7.54 -0.82 -8.69
CA VAL A 35 6.97 -1.23 -9.99
C VAL A 35 6.95 -0.07 -10.98
N LYS A 36 6.55 1.13 -10.54
CA LYS A 36 6.54 2.31 -11.41
C LYS A 36 7.93 2.68 -11.93
N ASN A 37 8.95 2.57 -11.09
CA ASN A 37 10.33 2.83 -11.49
C ASN A 37 10.80 1.82 -12.55
N ALA A 38 10.57 0.53 -12.33
CA ALA A 38 10.90 -0.50 -13.32
C ALA A 38 10.16 -0.30 -14.66
N VAL A 39 8.92 0.20 -14.62
CA VAL A 39 8.18 0.58 -15.83
C VAL A 39 8.82 1.76 -16.55
N VAL A 40 9.33 2.75 -15.83
CA VAL A 40 10.04 3.90 -16.43
C VAL A 40 11.36 3.46 -17.05
N GLU A 41 12.07 2.54 -16.40
CA GLU A 41 13.35 1.96 -16.87
C GLU A 41 13.17 0.97 -18.03
N LYS A 42 11.92 0.61 -18.38
CA LYS A 42 11.55 -0.36 -19.44
C LYS A 42 12.08 -1.78 -19.25
N ASP A 43 12.48 -2.15 -18.04
CA ASP A 43 12.85 -3.53 -17.71
C ASP A 43 11.59 -4.37 -17.46
N LYS A 44 11.22 -5.18 -18.45
CA LYS A 44 10.01 -6.00 -18.44
C LYS A 44 10.08 -7.14 -17.42
N GLU A 45 11.23 -7.79 -17.29
CA GLU A 45 11.38 -8.94 -16.38
C GLU A 45 11.33 -8.48 -14.93
N ALA A 46 12.08 -7.41 -14.60
CA ALA A 46 12.06 -6.83 -13.27
C ALA A 46 10.67 -6.28 -12.92
N ALA A 47 9.99 -5.62 -13.88
CA ALA A 47 8.64 -5.11 -13.66
C ALA A 47 7.63 -6.23 -13.33
N ILE A 48 7.69 -7.39 -14.00
CA ILE A 48 6.82 -8.53 -13.70
C ILE A 48 7.11 -9.12 -12.31
N ALA A 49 8.39 -9.28 -11.96
CA ALA A 49 8.79 -9.81 -10.66
C ALA A 49 8.36 -8.88 -9.50
N LEU A 50 8.57 -7.56 -9.66
CA LEU A 50 8.15 -6.55 -8.70
C LEU A 50 6.63 -6.43 -8.60
N LEU A 51 5.91 -6.60 -9.72
CA LEU A 51 4.46 -6.56 -9.74
C LEU A 51 3.85 -7.70 -8.92
N LYS A 52 4.38 -8.93 -9.03
CA LYS A 52 3.95 -10.06 -8.17
C LYS A 52 4.13 -9.75 -6.68
N LYS A 53 5.28 -9.18 -6.30
CA LYS A 53 5.55 -8.76 -4.91
C LYS A 53 4.59 -7.65 -4.47
N ALA A 54 4.36 -6.65 -5.31
CA ALA A 54 3.47 -5.53 -5.01
C ALA A 54 2.01 -5.96 -4.84
N GLN A 55 1.53 -6.90 -5.66
CA GLN A 55 0.18 -7.47 -5.52
C GLN A 55 -0.02 -8.11 -4.14
N LYS A 56 0.93 -8.96 -3.69
CA LYS A 56 0.88 -9.60 -2.37
C LYS A 56 0.79 -8.58 -1.22
N VAL A 57 1.59 -7.50 -1.30
CA VAL A 57 1.60 -6.43 -0.28
C VAL A 57 0.29 -5.65 -0.29
N LEU A 58 -0.23 -5.28 -1.46
CA LEU A 58 -1.50 -4.55 -1.59
C LEU A 58 -2.68 -5.35 -1.03
N ASP A 59 -2.75 -6.65 -1.33
CA ASP A 59 -3.85 -7.49 -0.85
C ASP A 59 -3.76 -7.74 0.66
N SER A 60 -2.54 -7.92 1.19
CA SER A 60 -2.31 -8.04 2.64
C SER A 60 -2.69 -6.76 3.40
N THR A 61 -2.39 -5.58 2.85
CA THR A 61 -2.73 -4.29 3.46
C THR A 61 -4.22 -3.96 3.35
N ALA A 62 -4.89 -4.42 2.29
CA ALA A 62 -6.33 -4.34 2.15
C ALA A 62 -7.05 -5.26 3.16
N ALA A 63 -6.56 -6.49 3.35
CA ALA A 63 -7.09 -7.42 4.35
C ALA A 63 -7.02 -6.84 5.78
N LYS A 64 -5.92 -6.14 6.11
CA LYS A 64 -5.73 -5.44 7.39
C LYS A 64 -6.52 -4.12 7.51
N LYS A 65 -7.37 -3.78 6.53
CA LYS A 65 -8.17 -2.54 6.51
C LYS A 65 -7.30 -1.27 6.66
N VAL A 66 -6.09 -1.29 6.11
CA VAL A 66 -5.20 -0.11 6.04
C VAL A 66 -5.57 0.74 4.82
N ILE A 67 -5.89 0.06 3.72
CA ILE A 67 -6.43 0.62 2.48
C ILE A 67 -7.75 -0.08 2.16
N HIS A 68 -8.66 0.63 1.48
CA HIS A 68 -9.92 0.03 1.05
C HIS A 68 -9.68 -1.00 -0.07
N LYS A 69 -10.48 -2.07 -0.11
CA LYS A 69 -10.37 -3.13 -1.13
C LYS A 69 -10.45 -2.57 -2.56
N ASN A 70 -11.36 -1.63 -2.79
CA ASN A 70 -11.51 -0.96 -4.11
C ASN A 70 -10.29 -0.10 -4.47
N ALA A 71 -9.63 0.52 -3.48
CA ALA A 71 -8.41 1.29 -3.73
C ALA A 71 -7.24 0.35 -4.09
N ALA A 72 -7.12 -0.80 -3.41
CA ALA A 72 -6.16 -1.84 -3.76
C ALA A 72 -6.42 -2.39 -5.17
N ALA A 73 -7.65 -2.77 -5.49
CA ALA A 73 -8.05 -3.27 -6.80
C ALA A 73 -7.76 -2.27 -7.93
N ARG A 74 -8.12 -0.99 -7.74
CA ARG A 74 -7.82 0.09 -8.69
C ARG A 74 -6.31 0.24 -8.92
N THR A 75 -5.51 0.16 -7.86
CA THR A 75 -4.06 0.28 -7.95
C THR A 75 -3.45 -0.91 -8.69
N LYS A 76 -3.89 -2.14 -8.38
CA LYS A 76 -3.48 -3.36 -9.09
C LYS A 76 -3.81 -3.28 -10.58
N SER A 77 -5.04 -2.90 -10.93
CA SER A 77 -5.47 -2.77 -12.33
C SER A 77 -4.59 -1.77 -13.11
N ARG A 78 -4.28 -0.61 -12.53
CA ARG A 78 -3.42 0.39 -13.16
C ARG A 78 -1.98 -0.09 -13.36
N LEU A 79 -1.40 -0.77 -12.37
CA LEU A 79 -0.05 -1.33 -12.47
C LEU A 79 0.04 -2.42 -13.54
N VAL A 80 -0.93 -3.32 -13.60
CA VAL A 80 -0.98 -4.37 -14.63
C VAL A 80 -1.08 -3.75 -16.02
N LYS A 81 -1.93 -2.73 -16.22
CA LYS A 81 -2.02 -2.02 -17.50
C LYS A 81 -0.70 -1.35 -17.88
N ALA A 82 -0.01 -0.73 -16.93
CA ALA A 82 1.28 -0.07 -17.18
C ALA A 82 2.36 -1.08 -17.60
N VAL A 83 2.47 -2.21 -16.90
CA VAL A 83 3.43 -3.28 -17.26
C VAL A 83 3.08 -3.92 -18.60
N LYS A 84 1.79 -4.14 -18.90
CA LYS A 84 1.34 -4.67 -20.20
C LYS A 84 1.66 -3.72 -21.36
N GLY A 85 1.65 -2.41 -21.11
CA GLY A 85 1.98 -1.39 -22.11
C GLY A 85 3.47 -1.30 -22.46
N LEU A 86 4.33 -2.00 -21.73
CA LEU A 86 5.72 -2.26 -22.12
C LEU A 86 5.72 -3.41 -23.13
N ASN A 87 5.50 -3.08 -24.40
CA ASN A 87 5.70 -4.01 -25.50
C ASN A 87 7.19 -4.39 -25.56
#